data_AF-A0A3S2V5N1-F1
#
_entry.id   AF-A0A3S2V5N1-F1
#
_cell.length_a   1.000
_cell.length_b   1.000
_cell.length_c   1.000
_cell.angle_alpha   90.00
_cell.angle_beta   90.00
_cell.angle_gamma   90.00
#
_symmetry.space_group_name_H-M   'P 1'
#
loop_
_entity.id
_entity.type
_entity.pdbx_description
1 polymer ?
#
loop_
_entity_poly.entity_id
_entity_poly.type
_entity_poly.pdbx_seq_one_letter_code
_entity_poly.pdbx_strand_id
1 'polypeptide(L)' 'MAARSNLRGGVTATMATCLCGRLATERSEAGRYFCAEHLPRRAPVPPPRPAPPSVPAPGPRQGELFDRT' A
#
# COMPACT_ATOMS: atom_id res chain seq x y z
N MET A 1 -29.64 -43.77 24.85
CA MET A 1 -29.52 -43.02 23.58
C MET A 1 -28.31 -42.10 23.68
N ALA A 2 -27.21 -42.42 22.99
CA ALA A 2 -25.99 -41.61 23.00
C ALA A 2 -25.97 -40.72 21.75
N ALA A 3 -25.99 -39.40 21.93
CA ALA A 3 -25.89 -38.44 20.84
C ALA A 3 -24.46 -38.46 20.29
N ARG A 4 -24.27 -39.11 19.13
CA ARG A 4 -23.02 -39.11 18.39
C ARG A 4 -22.93 -37.80 17.62
N SER A 5 -22.35 -36.78 18.24
CA SER A 5 -22.00 -35.53 17.56
C SER A 5 -20.90 -35.81 16.52
N ASN A 6 -21.31 -35.99 15.27
CA ASN A 6 -20.44 -36.09 14.10
C ASN A 6 -19.81 -34.71 13.83
N LEU A 7 -18.70 -34.40 14.49
CA LEU A 7 -17.77 -33.37 14.04
C LEU A 7 -16.97 -33.90 12.84
N ARG A 8 -17.68 -34.16 11.72
CA ARG A 8 -17.04 -34.39 10.42
C ARG A 8 -16.60 -33.03 9.88
N GLY A 9 -15.29 -32.84 9.81
CA GLY A 9 -14.67 -31.63 9.26
C GLY A 9 -13.78 -30.97 10.29
N GLY A 10 -12.62 -31.57 10.54
CA GLY A 10 -11.53 -30.93 11.28
C GLY A 10 -10.98 -29.76 10.49
N VAL A 11 -11.70 -28.64 10.45
CA VAL A 11 -11.07 -27.35 10.23
C VAL A 11 -10.42 -27.02 11.56
N THR A 12 -9.17 -27.43 11.74
CA THR A 12 -8.33 -26.84 12.78
C THR A 12 -8.30 -25.35 12.50
N ALA A 13 -9.16 -24.59 13.18
CA ALA A 13 -9.04 -23.15 13.21
C ALA A 13 -7.73 -22.86 13.93
N THR A 14 -6.64 -22.78 13.16
CA THR A 14 -5.33 -22.41 13.68
C THR A 14 -5.46 -20.96 14.12
N MET A 15 -5.82 -20.77 15.38
CA MET A 15 -5.89 -19.44 15.99
C MET A 15 -4.50 -18.84 15.88
N ALA A 16 -4.36 -17.83 15.02
CA ALA A 16 -3.13 -17.05 14.94
C ALA A 16 -3.06 -16.13 16.16
N THR A 17 -1.92 -16.07 16.81
CA THR A 17 -1.63 -15.08 17.84
C THR A 17 -0.82 -13.93 17.25
N CYS A 18 -1.11 -12.72 17.70
CA CYS A 18 -0.32 -11.55 17.37
C CYS A 18 1.01 -11.58 18.16
N LEU A 19 1.99 -10.77 17.73
CA LEU A 19 3.30 -10.64 18.39
C LEU A 19 3.18 -10.21 19.87
N CYS A 20 2.09 -9.52 20.24
CA CYS A 20 1.80 -9.13 21.61
C CYS A 20 1.09 -10.22 22.45
N GLY A 21 0.90 -11.42 21.92
CA GLY A 21 0.22 -12.53 22.60
C GLY A 21 -1.31 -12.49 22.56
N ARG A 22 -1.93 -11.41 22.04
CA ARG A 22 -3.39 -11.33 21.85
C ARG A 22 -3.83 -12.15 20.63
N LEU A 23 -5.09 -12.54 20.59
CA LEU A 23 -5.70 -13.20 19.43
C LEU A 23 -5.58 -12.30 18.18
N ALA A 24 -5.10 -12.86 17.07
CA ALA A 24 -5.03 -12.16 15.81
C ALA A 24 -6.29 -12.45 14.98
N THR A 25 -7.13 -11.43 14.83
CA THR A 25 -8.42 -11.52 14.11
C THR A 25 -8.38 -10.83 12.75
N GLU A 26 -7.41 -9.95 12.54
CA GLU A 26 -7.30 -9.11 11.34
C GLU A 26 -6.20 -9.63 10.40
N ARG A 27 -6.44 -9.58 9.10
CA ARG A 27 -5.45 -9.97 8.07
C ARG A 27 -4.89 -8.73 7.39
N SER A 28 -3.58 -8.57 7.37
CA SER A 28 -2.91 -7.49 6.65
C SER A 28 -2.91 -7.73 5.13
N GLU A 29 -2.64 -6.68 4.35
CA GLU A 29 -2.46 -6.78 2.88
C GLU A 29 -1.32 -7.74 2.50
N ALA A 30 -0.31 -7.88 3.36
CA ALA A 30 0.79 -8.84 3.20
C ALA A 30 0.42 -10.29 3.60
N GLY A 31 -0.84 -10.55 3.94
CA GLY A 31 -1.35 -11.89 4.27
C GLY A 31 -1.01 -12.39 5.68
N ARG A 32 -0.49 -11.54 6.57
CA ARG A 32 -0.16 -11.88 7.97
C ARG A 32 -1.31 -11.51 8.90
N TYR A 33 -1.47 -12.23 10.02
CA TYR A 33 -2.54 -11.98 11.00
C TYR A 33 -2.05 -11.11 12.17
N PHE A 34 -2.85 -10.12 12.59
CA PHE A 34 -2.56 -9.23 13.72
C PHE A 34 -3.81 -8.99 14.59
N CYS A 35 -3.62 -8.48 15.81
CA CYS A 35 -4.71 -7.88 16.56
C CYS A 35 -4.97 -6.44 16.06
N ALA A 36 -6.15 -5.89 16.34
CA ALA A 36 -6.58 -4.59 15.82
C ALA A 36 -5.60 -3.43 16.11
N GLU A 37 -4.87 -3.48 17.22
CA GLU A 37 -3.87 -2.47 17.60
C GLU A 37 -2.57 -2.57 16.80
N HIS A 38 -2.16 -3.76 16.39
CA HIS A 38 -0.89 -4.01 15.71
C HIS A 38 -1.06 -4.25 14.21
N LEU A 39 -2.26 -4.04 13.67
CA LEU A 39 -2.49 -4.11 12.23
C LEU A 39 -1.74 -2.96 11.56
N PRO A 40 -0.71 -3.24 10.74
CA PRO A 40 0.01 -2.18 10.03
C PRO A 40 -0.95 -1.50 9.05
N ARG A 41 -1.15 -0.19 9.22
CA ARG A 41 -1.95 0.64 8.30
C ARG A 41 -1.02 1.24 7.26
N ARG A 42 -1.41 1.16 5.99
CA ARG A 42 -0.71 1.87 4.92
C ARG A 42 -0.87 3.37 5.15
N ALA A 43 0.23 4.12 5.09
CA ALA A 43 0.17 5.57 5.12
C ALA A 43 -0.63 6.06 3.89
N PRO A 44 -1.48 7.08 4.03
CA PRO A 44 -2.16 7.66 2.89
C PRO A 44 -1.13 8.17 1.88
N VAL A 45 -1.35 7.90 0.59
CA VAL A 45 -0.49 8.40 -0.49
C VAL A 45 -0.76 9.90 -0.64
N PRO A 46 0.26 10.77 -0.59
CA PRO A 46 0.06 12.20 -0.79
C PRO A 46 -0.43 12.47 -2.22
N PRO A 47 -1.23 13.54 -2.42
CA PRO A 47 -1.69 13.90 -3.77
C PRO A 47 -0.50 14.23 -4.68
N PRO A 48 -0.62 14.02 -6.00
CA PRO A 48 0.42 14.38 -6.96
C PRO A 48 0.67 15.88 -6.92
N ARG A 49 1.95 16.28 -6.89
CA ARG A 49 2.34 17.69 -6.95
C ARG A 49 2.04 18.23 -8.36
N PRO A 50 1.48 19.44 -8.50
CA PRO A 50 1.34 20.09 -9.79
C PRO A 50 2.69 20.14 -10.52
N ALA A 51 2.69 19.82 -11.81
CA ALA A 51 3.87 19.96 -12.64
C ALA A 51 4.32 21.43 -12.67
N PRO A 52 5.63 21.72 -12.63
CA PRO A 52 6.11 23.08 -12.81
C PRO A 52 5.70 23.58 -14.21
N PRO A 53 5.40 24.88 -14.37
CA PRO A 53 5.14 25.44 -15.68
C PRO A 53 6.35 25.22 -16.58
N SER A 54 6.11 24.67 -17.77
CA SER A 54 7.10 24.58 -18.83
C SER A 54 7.52 26.00 -19.22
N VAL A 55 8.68 26.46 -18.73
CA VAL A 55 9.29 27.70 -19.21
C VAL A 55 9.71 27.45 -20.66
N PRO A 56 9.26 28.26 -21.64
CA PRO A 56 9.75 28.15 -23.01
C PRO A 56 11.26 28.33 -23.00
N ALA A 57 11.98 27.43 -23.67
CA ALA A 57 13.41 27.62 -23.93
C ALA A 57 13.61 28.98 -24.64
N PRO A 58 14.62 29.78 -24.26
CA PRO A 58 14.94 31.00 -25.00
C PRO A 58 15.15 30.64 -26.47
N GLY A 59 14.32 31.21 -27.35
CA GLY A 59 14.46 31.02 -28.79
C GLY A 59 15.84 31.49 -29.28
N PRO A 60 16.33 30.95 -30.41
CA PRO A 60 17.59 31.40 -30.99
C PRO A 60 17.52 32.91 -31.23
N ARG A 61 18.55 33.62 -30.76
CA ARG A 61 18.67 35.08 -30.92
C ARG A 61 18.67 35.40 -32.40
N GLN A 62 17.66 36.13 -32.89
CA GLN A 62 17.69 36.70 -34.23
C GLN A 62 18.75 37.81 -34.25
N GLY A 63 20.00 37.43 -34.55
CA GLY A 63 21.14 38.34 -34.56
C GLY A 63 22.26 37.97 -35.53
N GLU A 64 22.11 36.92 -36.35
CA GLU A 64 23.12 36.51 -37.34
C GLU A 64 22.67 36.76 -38.79
N LEU A 65 22.12 37.95 -39.10
CA LEU A 65 21.81 38.34 -40.49
C LEU A 65 22.44 39.67 -40.93
N PHE A 66 23.48 40.14 -40.25
CA PHE A 66 24.23 41.33 -40.68
C PHE A 66 25.72 41.19 -40.37
N ASP A 67 26.40 40.15 -40.87
CA ASP A 67 27.86 40.22 -41.05
C ASP A 67 28.35 39.21 -42.09
N ARG A 68 28.34 39.65 -43.36
CA ARG A 68 29.39 39.42 -44.39
C ARG A 68 28.85 39.81 -45.76
N THR A 69 28.94 41.11 -46.00
CA THR A 69 29.43 41.63 -47.28
C THR A 69 30.90 41.25 -47.44
#